data_AF-A0A832QAM1-F1
#
_entry.id   AF-A0A832QAM1-F1
#
_cell.length_a   1.000
_cell.length_b   1.000
_cell.length_c   1.000
_cell.angle_alpha   90.00
_cell.angle_beta   90.00
_cell.angle_gamma   90.00
#
_symmetry.space_group_name_H-M   'P 1'
#
loop_
_entity.id
_entity.type
_entity.pdbx_description
1 polymer ?
#
loop_
_entity_poly.entity_id
_entity_poly.type
_entity_poly.pdbx_seq_one_letter_code
_entity_poly.pdbx_strand_id
1 'polypeptide(L)' 'MQIVSAVCPHLGCIVHWNGIERSWDCPCHGSRFSIEGTVLEGPAQSNLARQRDDNRS' A
#
# COMPACT_ATOMS: atom_id res chain seq x y z
N MET A 1 0.96 2.38 -15.47
CA MET A 1 1.40 2.39 -14.07
C MET A 1 0.24 2.93 -13.24
N GLN A 2 -0.21 2.25 -12.18
CA GLN A 2 -1.32 2.69 -11.33
C GLN A 2 -0.75 3.43 -10.11
N ILE A 3 -1.39 4.53 -9.69
CA ILE A 3 -1.01 5.24 -8.47
C ILE A 3 -1.88 4.69 -7.33
N VAL A 4 -1.24 4.30 -6.23
CA VAL A 4 -1.90 3.77 -5.04
C VAL A 4 -1.58 4.62 -3.82
N SER A 5 -2.48 4.61 -2.85
CA SER A 5 -2.31 5.27 -1.56
C SER A 5 -1.13 4.69 -0.81
N ALA A 6 -0.34 5.53 -0.16
CA ALA A 6 0.66 5.08 0.81
C ALA A 6 0.05 4.74 2.18
N VAL A 7 -1.26 4.92 2.37
CA VAL A 7 -1.95 4.62 3.63
C VAL A 7 -2.37 3.16 3.67
N CYS A 8 -1.84 2.42 4.64
CA CYS A 8 -2.21 1.04 4.93
C CYS A 8 -3.67 0.96 5.40
N PRO A 9 -4.52 0.16 4.76
CA PRO A 9 -5.95 0.10 5.10
C PRO A 9 -6.24 -0.66 6.40
N HIS A 10 -5.23 -1.21 7.07
CA HIS A 10 -5.40 -1.82 8.39
C HIS A 10 -5.81 -0.76 9.44
N LEU A 11 -4.89 0.17 9.74
CA LEU A 11 -5.09 1.21 10.76
C LEU A 11 -4.48 2.56 10.36
N GLY A 12 -4.19 2.76 9.06
CA GLY A 12 -3.77 4.06 8.52
C GLY A 12 -2.28 4.36 8.57
N CYS A 13 -1.41 3.41 8.92
CA CYS A 13 0.05 3.62 8.86
C CYS A 13 0.54 3.88 7.42
N ILE A 14 1.67 4.57 7.27
CA ILE A 14 2.30 4.77 5.96
C ILE A 14 3.17 3.56 5.60
N VAL A 15 2.96 2.99 4.41
CA VAL A 15 3.77 1.88 3.89
C VAL A 15 5.05 2.38 3.24
N HIS A 16 6.11 1.57 3.30
CA HIS A 16 7.42 1.86 2.73
C HIS A 16 7.74 0.92 1.57
N TRP A 17 8.47 1.41 0.57
CA TRP A 17 8.92 0.58 -0.54
C TRP A 17 10.08 -0.32 -0.11
N ASN A 18 9.91 -1.63 -0.28
CA ASN A 18 10.98 -2.62 -0.17
C ASN A 18 11.47 -2.98 -1.58
N GLY A 19 12.62 -2.42 -1.95
CA GLY A 19 13.20 -2.61 -3.29
C GLY A 19 13.74 -4.02 -3.56
N ILE A 20 14.00 -4.82 -2.52
CA ILE A 20 14.50 -6.19 -2.66
C ILE A 20 13.35 -7.11 -3.04
N GLU A 21 12.25 -7.05 -2.27
CA GLU A 21 11.09 -7.91 -2.48
C GLU A 21 10.04 -7.32 -3.44
N ARG A 22 10.23 -6.05 -3.85
CA ARG A 22 9.33 -5.30 -4.74
C ARG A 22 7.91 -5.23 -4.17
N SER A 23 7.81 -4.93 -2.88
CA SER A 23 6.56 -4.79 -2.14
C SER A 23 6.48 -3.47 -1.39
N TRP A 24 5.25 -3.05 -1.08
CA TRP A 24 4.99 -2.03 -0.08
C TRP A 24 4.79 -2.72 1.27
N ASP A 25 5.63 -2.38 2.24
CA ASP A 25 5.62 -3.01 3.55
C ASP A 25 5.15 -2.01 4.61
N CYS A 26 4.19 -2.42 5.43
CA CYS A 26 3.68 -1.64 6.55
C CYS A 26 4.55 -1.91 7.79
N PRO A 27 5.33 -0.93 8.29
CA PRO A 27 6.26 -1.14 9.39
C PRO A 27 5.55 -1.36 10.74
N CYS A 28 4.26 -1.04 10.84
CA CYS A 28 3.53 -1.13 12.10
C CYS A 28 3.22 -2.57 12.51
N HIS A 29 2.68 -3.37 11.59
CA HIS A 29 2.17 -4.71 11.89
C HIS A 29 2.49 -5.75 10.80
N GLY A 30 3.33 -5.40 9.83
CA GLY A 30 3.84 -6.34 8.84
C GLY A 30 2.94 -6.61 7.62
N SER A 31 1.84 -5.88 7.42
CA SER A 31 1.06 -6.01 6.17
C SER A 31 1.94 -5.72 4.95
N ARG A 32 1.82 -6.52 3.90
CA ARG A 32 2.58 -6.35 2.65
C ARG A 32 1.65 -6.23 1.46
N PHE A 33 2.05 -5.43 0.48
CA PHE A 33 1.28 -5.20 -0.74
C PHE A 33 2.17 -5.30 -1.98
N SER A 34 1.60 -5.74 -3.10
CA SER A 34 2.28 -5.77 -4.39
C SER A 34 2.54 -4.36 -4.91
N ILE A 35 3.30 -4.25 -5.99
CA ILE A 35 3.53 -2.98 -6.70
C ILE A 35 2.24 -2.27 -7.14
N GLU A 36 1.17 -3.04 -7.36
CA GLU A 36 -0.16 -2.56 -7.75
C GLU A 36 -1.08 -2.29 -6.55
N GLY A 37 -0.56 -2.46 -5.32
CA GLY A 37 -1.29 -2.27 -4.07
C GLY A 37 -2.16 -3.44 -3.63
N THR A 38 -2.08 -4.59 -4.31
CA THR A 38 -2.81 -5.80 -3.90
C THR A 38 -2.24 -6.37 -2.61
N VAL A 39 -3.08 -6.73 -1.65
CA VAL A 39 -2.60 -7.37 -0.41
C VAL A 39 -1.88 -8.68 -0.72
N LEU A 40 -0.67 -8.82 -0.18
CA LEU A 40 0.14 -10.03 -0.23
C LEU A 40 0.11 -10.73 1.14
N GLU A 41 0.28 -9.97 2.22
CA GLU A 41 0.34 -10.48 3.59
C GLU A 41 -0.44 -9.58 4.55
N GLY A 42 -1.12 -10.21 5.53
CA GLY A 42 -1.93 -9.54 6.54
C GLY A 42 -1.11 -8.87 7.65
N PRO A 43 -1.74 -8.10 8.57
CA PRO A 43 -3.16 -8.16 8.97
C PRO A 43 -4.15 -7.35 8.10
N ALA A 44 -3.70 -6.55 7.13
CA ALA A 44 -4.63 -5.86 6.24
C ALA A 44 -5.49 -6.88 5.45
N GLN A 45 -6.79 -6.62 5.31
CA GLN A 45 -7.72 -7.50 4.56
C GLN A 45 -8.20 -6.88 3.24
N SER A 46 -7.63 -5.74 2.86
CA SER A 46 -7.98 -5.00 1.64
C SER A 46 -6.74 -4.39 0.99
N ASN A 47 -6.86 -4.08 -0.30
CA ASN A 47 -5.80 -3.49 -1.11
C ASN A 47 -5.57 -2.02 -0.74
N LEU A 48 -4.40 -1.49 -1.08
CA LEU A 48 -4.15 -0.04 -1.08
C LEU A 48 -5.16 0.63 -2.01
N ALA A 49 -5.74 1.76 -1.55
CA ALA A 49 -6.69 2.51 -2.35
C ALA A 49 -6.02 3.05 -3.62
N ARG A 50 -6.68 2.91 -4.77
CA ARG A 50 -6.20 3.55 -6.01
C ARG A 50 -6.43 5.05 -5.92
N GLN A 51 -5.39 5.83 -6.20
CA GLN A 51 -5.53 7.26 -6.37
C GLN A 51 -5.93 7.52 -7.83
N ARG A 52 -7.04 8.22 -8.03
CA ARG A 52 -7.30 8.85 -9.33
C ARG A 52 -6.47 10.13 -9.34
N ASP A 53 -5.81 10.43 -10.46
CA ASP A 53 -5.16 11.73 -10.70
C ASP A 53 -6.22 12.84 -10.76
N ASP A 54 -6.85 13.15 -9.63
CA ASP A 54 -7.70 14.32 -9.49
C ASP A 54 -6.83 15.39 -8.85
N ASN A 55 -5.91 15.94 -9.65
CA ASN A 55 -5.26 17.21 -9.37
C ASN A 55 -6.33 18.31 -9.45
N ARG A 56 -7.24 18.34 -8.47
CA ARG A 56 -8.17 19.45 -8.25
C ARG A 56 -7.47 20.45 -7.34
N SER A 57 -6.64 21.28 -7.96
CA SER A 57 -6.33 22.64 -7.52
C SER A 57 -6.64 23.57 -8.67
#